data_AF-A0A956MAY4-F1
#
_entry.id   AF-A0A956MAY4-F1
#
_cell.length_a   1.000
_cell.length_b   1.000
_cell.length_c   1.000
_cell.angle_alpha   90.00
_cell.angle_beta   90.00
_cell.angle_gamma   90.00
#
_symmetry.space_group_name_H-M   'P 1'
#
loop_
_entity.id
_entity.type
_entity.pdbx_description
1 polymer ?
#
loop_
_entity_poly.entity_id
_entity_poly.type
_entity_poly.pdbx_seq_one_letter_code
_entity_poly.pdbx_strand_id
1 'polypeptide(L)'
;PLCIISPSSILIKKNLFFKLGGFDEEFPACEDYDLWLRLALHEDVGYIDEPLIVKSGGHSDQLSRQWGLDIYRLKALTKMIDSGELSNAYTILTLKEIINRCKILIIGYRNRGKSAEADFFKQEMQKWEYQLCRALESK
;
A
#
# COMPACT_ATOMS: atom_id res chain seq x y z
N PRO A 1 -6.34 -0.19 -5.69
CA PRO A 1 -6.83 1.16 -5.33
C PRO A 1 -5.71 2.20 -5.51
N LEU A 2 -6.07 3.38 -6.02
CA LEU A 2 -5.21 4.57 -5.96
C LEU A 2 -5.11 5.02 -4.50
N CYS A 3 -3.96 5.60 -4.11
CA CYS A 3 -3.86 6.29 -2.83
C CYS A 3 -4.77 7.53 -2.89
N ILE A 4 -5.77 7.60 -1.99
CA ILE A 4 -6.79 8.66 -1.99
C ILE A 4 -6.26 9.93 -1.30
N ILE A 5 -5.29 9.77 -0.39
CA ILE A 5 -4.64 10.87 0.32
C ILE A 5 -3.39 11.27 -0.47
N SER A 6 -3.46 12.43 -1.13
CA SER A 6 -2.30 13.02 -1.81
C SER A 6 -1.42 13.74 -0.78
N PRO A 7 -0.08 13.73 -0.89
CA PRO A 7 0.79 14.54 -0.02
C PRO A 7 0.44 16.03 -0.03
N SER A 8 -0.11 16.51 -1.15
CA SER A 8 -0.60 17.89 -1.31
C SER A 8 -1.95 18.17 -0.66
N SER A 9 -2.68 17.17 -0.16
CA SER A 9 -4.03 17.30 0.39
C SER A 9 -4.12 17.03 1.89
N ILE A 10 -3.00 16.94 2.59
CA ILE A 10 -2.95 16.60 4.01
C ILE A 10 -2.14 17.61 4.80
N LEU A 11 -2.61 17.93 6.01
CA LEU A 11 -1.84 18.63 7.03
C LEU A 11 -1.61 17.68 8.21
N ILE A 12 -0.35 17.55 8.62
CA ILE A 12 0.05 16.67 9.71
C ILE A 12 0.87 17.46 10.74
N LYS A 13 0.67 17.19 12.03
CA LYS A 13 1.50 17.78 13.09
C LYS A 13 2.95 17.33 12.91
N LYS A 14 3.89 18.27 12.92
CA LYS A 14 5.33 18.00 12.75
C LYS A 14 5.83 16.85 13.63
N ASN A 15 5.52 16.88 14.93
CA ASN A 15 5.98 15.86 15.87
C ASN A 15 5.40 14.47 15.57
N LEU A 16 4.16 14.41 15.06
CA LEU A 16 3.53 13.14 14.65
C LEU A 16 4.23 12.57 13.41
N PHE A 17 4.50 13.41 12.40
CA PHE A 17 5.24 12.98 11.20
C PHE A 17 6.59 12.34 11.55
N PHE A 18 7.37 12.97 12.43
CA PHE A 18 8.65 12.40 12.88
C PHE A 18 8.50 11.19 13.79
N LYS A 19 7.46 11.15 14.65
CA LYS A 19 7.16 9.97 15.47
C LYS A 19 6.85 8.74 14.62
N LEU A 20 6.19 8.93 13.48
CA LEU A 20 5.92 7.86 12.53
C LEU A 20 7.16 7.43 11.74
N GLY A 21 8.27 8.17 11.82
CA GLY A 21 9.50 7.90 11.07
C GLY A 21 9.58 8.58 9.70
N GLY A 22 8.65 9.47 9.36
CA GLY A 22 8.64 10.19 8.09
C GLY A 22 8.41 9.29 6.86
N PHE A 23 8.87 9.74 5.69
CA PHE A 23 8.86 8.94 4.47
C PHE A 23 9.97 7.87 4.53
N ASP A 24 9.64 6.66 4.10
CA ASP A 24 10.61 5.59 3.97
C ASP A 24 11.36 5.75 2.63
N GLU A 25 12.63 6.16 2.70
CA GLU A 25 13.47 6.42 1.52
C GLU A 25 13.81 5.14 0.73
N GLU A 26 13.53 3.94 1.25
CA GLU A 26 13.63 2.71 0.48
C GLU A 26 12.50 2.55 -0.57
N PHE A 27 11.50 3.42 -0.54
CA PHE A 27 10.40 3.45 -1.52
C PHE A 27 10.72 4.46 -2.63
N PRO A 28 11.09 3.99 -3.84
CA PRO A 28 11.27 4.90 -4.98
C PRO A 28 9.94 5.47 -5.51
N ALA A 29 8.81 4.89 -5.10
CA ALA A 29 7.46 5.41 -5.31
C ALA A 29 6.51 4.79 -4.26
N CYS A 30 5.38 5.44 -4.02
CA CYS A 30 4.36 5.02 -3.03
C CYS A 30 4.86 5.09 -1.57
N GLU A 31 5.88 5.90 -1.31
CA GLU A 31 6.34 6.30 0.01
C GLU A 31 5.24 7.02 0.81
N ASP A 32 4.36 7.73 0.11
CA ASP A 32 3.17 8.36 0.67
C ASP A 32 2.16 7.32 1.17
N TYR A 33 1.89 6.30 0.36
CA TYR A 33 1.00 5.20 0.71
C TYR A 33 1.46 4.45 1.97
N ASP A 34 2.75 4.14 2.09
CA ASP A 34 3.33 3.53 3.29
C ASP A 34 3.14 4.42 4.53
N LEU A 35 3.43 5.72 4.41
CA LEU A 35 3.25 6.68 5.50
C LEU A 35 1.79 6.81 5.94
N TRP A 36 0.84 6.85 5.00
CA TRP A 36 -0.57 6.97 5.34
C TRP A 36 -1.14 5.71 6.00
N LEU A 37 -0.65 4.52 5.63
CA LEU A 37 -1.01 3.28 6.32
C LEU A 37 -0.54 3.29 7.78
N ARG A 38 0.71 3.73 8.02
CA ARG A 38 1.25 3.90 9.39
C ARG A 38 0.49 4.96 10.19
N LEU A 39 0.15 6.08 9.56
CA LEU A 39 -0.64 7.14 10.19
C LEU A 39 -2.02 6.62 10.60
N ALA A 40 -2.75 6.00 9.67
CA ALA A 40 -4.12 5.51 9.89
C ALA A 40 -4.21 4.35 10.89
N LEU A 41 -3.09 3.69 11.20
CA LEU A 41 -3.04 2.69 12.26
C LEU A 41 -3.12 3.30 13.66
N HIS A 42 -2.60 4.52 13.85
CA HIS A 42 -2.46 5.13 15.17
C HIS A 42 -3.35 6.35 15.40
N GLU A 43 -3.84 6.97 14.34
CA GLU A 43 -4.53 8.25 14.39
C GLU A 43 -5.73 8.25 13.44
N ASP A 44 -6.81 8.92 13.87
CA ASP A 44 -7.95 9.19 13.00
C ASP A 44 -7.60 10.24 11.95
N VAL A 45 -8.00 10.00 10.70
CA VAL A 45 -7.81 10.95 9.59
C VAL A 45 -9.09 11.74 9.40
N GLY A 46 -9.06 13.01 9.80
CA GLY A 46 -10.15 13.96 9.53
C GLY A 46 -10.26 14.29 8.04
N TYR A 47 -11.49 14.42 7.54
CA TYR A 47 -11.79 14.79 6.15
C TYR A 47 -12.51 16.14 6.10
N ILE A 48 -12.01 17.03 5.25
CA ILE A 48 -12.66 18.31 4.93
C ILE A 48 -13.24 18.17 3.52
N ASP A 49 -14.57 18.19 3.43
CA ASP A 49 -15.31 18.05 2.16
C ASP A 49 -15.36 19.39 1.40
N GLU A 50 -14.19 19.96 1.12
CA GLU A 50 -14.03 21.20 0.38
C GLU A 50 -12.90 21.08 -0.67
N PRO A 51 -13.06 21.67 -1.86
CA PRO A 51 -12.06 21.60 -2.93
C PRO A 51 -10.89 22.57 -2.68
N LEU A 52 -10.04 22.25 -1.71
CA LEU A 52 -8.97 23.14 -1.23
C LEU A 52 -7.65 23.00 -1.99
N ILE A 53 -7.56 22.10 -2.97
CA ILE A 53 -6.32 21.84 -3.72
C ILE A 53 -6.53 21.92 -5.22
N VAL A 54 -5.53 22.48 -5.91
CA VAL A 54 -5.39 22.36 -7.37
C VAL A 54 -4.26 21.39 -7.64
N LYS A 55 -4.58 20.23 -8.22
CA LYS A 55 -3.60 19.20 -8.56
C LYS A 55 -3.31 19.22 -10.04
N SER A 56 -2.17 19.77 -10.42
CA SER A 56 -1.64 19.70 -11.78
C SER A 56 -0.92 18.36 -11.99
N GLY A 57 -1.13 17.72 -13.13
CA GLY A 57 -0.51 16.44 -13.48
C GLY A 57 -0.35 16.28 -15.00
N GLY A 58 0.20 15.14 -15.43
CA GLY A 58 0.45 14.82 -16.84
C GLY A 58 1.91 15.03 -17.28
N HIS A 59 2.78 15.49 -16.38
CA HIS A 59 4.21 15.65 -16.67
C HIS A 59 4.87 14.31 -17.04
N SER A 60 5.93 14.37 -17.85
CA SER A 60 6.62 13.19 -18.39
C SER A 60 7.34 12.37 -17.33
N ASP A 61 7.77 13.02 -16.25
CA ASP A 61 8.47 12.48 -15.08
C ASP A 61 7.53 12.00 -13.96
N GLN A 62 6.20 12.04 -14.19
CA GLN A 62 5.23 11.64 -13.17
C GLN A 62 5.35 10.17 -12.79
N LEU A 63 5.79 9.91 -11.55
CA LEU A 63 5.99 8.57 -10.99
C LEU A 63 4.74 7.70 -11.05
N SER A 64 3.55 8.28 -10.90
CA SER A 64 2.31 7.51 -10.94
C SER A 64 1.96 6.92 -12.31
N ARG A 65 2.67 7.30 -13.38
CA ARG A 65 2.54 6.72 -14.73
C ARG A 65 3.45 5.51 -14.93
N GLN A 66 4.36 5.26 -14.01
CA GLN A 66 5.26 4.12 -14.08
C GLN A 66 4.49 2.82 -13.86
N TRP A 67 4.87 1.78 -14.58
CA TRP A 67 4.37 0.44 -14.32
C TRP A 67 5.01 -0.13 -13.06
N GLY A 68 4.28 -1.00 -12.35
CA GLY A 68 4.83 -1.73 -11.21
C GLY A 68 4.66 -1.04 -9.86
N LEU A 69 3.88 0.05 -9.76
CA LEU A 69 3.58 0.70 -8.48
C LEU A 69 2.99 -0.27 -7.44
N ASP A 70 2.23 -1.28 -7.88
CA ASP A 70 1.67 -2.28 -6.97
C ASP A 70 2.75 -3.15 -6.30
N ILE A 71 3.98 -3.21 -6.81
CA ILE A 71 5.12 -3.85 -6.13
C ILE A 71 5.43 -3.09 -4.83
N TYR A 72 5.48 -1.76 -4.91
CA TYR A 72 5.75 -0.92 -3.74
C TYR A 72 4.56 -0.91 -2.78
N ARG A 73 3.32 -0.87 -3.29
CA ARG A 73 2.14 -1.02 -2.42
C ARG A 73 2.11 -2.37 -1.70
N LEU A 74 2.50 -3.44 -2.38
CA LEU A 74 2.64 -4.76 -1.76
C LEU A 74 3.69 -4.74 -0.66
N LYS A 75 4.88 -4.13 -0.89
CA LYS A 75 5.91 -3.94 0.14
C LYS A 75 5.36 -3.21 1.37
N ALA A 76 4.64 -2.11 1.18
CA ALA A 76 4.03 -1.35 2.29
C ALA A 76 3.02 -2.19 3.09
N LEU A 77 2.14 -2.93 2.40
CA LEU A 77 1.15 -3.79 3.06
C LEU A 77 1.80 -4.94 3.84
N THR A 78 2.84 -5.55 3.28
CA THR A 78 3.62 -6.58 3.97
C THR A 78 4.28 -6.03 5.22
N LYS A 79 4.87 -4.83 5.17
CA LYS A 79 5.39 -4.15 6.37
C LYS A 79 4.31 -3.95 7.44
N MET A 80 3.08 -3.62 7.05
CA MET A 80 1.97 -3.49 8.01
C MET A 80 1.65 -4.83 8.70
N ILE A 81 1.67 -5.96 7.98
CA ILE A 81 1.50 -7.28 8.60
C ILE A 81 2.67 -7.59 9.54
N ASP A 82 3.90 -7.37 9.07
CA ASP A 82 5.13 -7.70 9.79
C ASP A 82 5.33 -6.84 11.06
N SER A 83 4.70 -5.66 11.14
CA SER A 83 4.68 -4.84 12.35
C SER A 83 4.08 -5.57 13.56
N GLY A 84 3.14 -6.49 13.33
CA GLY A 84 2.39 -7.16 14.39
C GLY A 84 1.39 -6.27 15.14
N GLU A 85 1.19 -5.03 14.68
CA GLU A 85 0.36 -4.03 15.37
C GLU A 85 -1.11 -4.03 14.91
N LEU A 86 -1.43 -4.75 13.84
CA LEU A 86 -2.78 -4.81 13.28
C LEU A 86 -3.73 -5.62 14.16
N SER A 87 -4.94 -5.09 14.40
CA SER A 87 -6.05 -5.88 14.92
C SER A 87 -6.42 -7.01 13.97
N ASN A 88 -7.05 -8.09 14.44
CA ASN A 88 -7.44 -9.21 13.56
C ASN A 88 -8.30 -8.75 12.37
N ALA A 89 -9.21 -7.80 12.58
CA ALA A 89 -10.03 -7.22 11.52
C ALA A 89 -9.17 -6.52 10.45
N TYR A 90 -8.20 -5.69 10.86
CA TYR A 90 -7.30 -5.02 9.92
C TYR A 90 -6.32 -5.99 9.26
N THR A 91 -5.82 -7.00 9.98
CA THR A 91 -5.01 -8.08 9.41
C THR A 91 -5.74 -8.77 8.25
N ILE A 92 -7.01 -9.15 8.44
CA ILE A 92 -7.84 -9.77 7.39
C ILE A 92 -8.00 -8.84 6.18
N LEU A 93 -8.25 -7.55 6.40
CA LEU A 93 -8.42 -6.58 5.31
C LEU A 93 -7.11 -6.38 4.54
N THR A 94 -5.99 -6.23 5.25
CA THR A 94 -4.65 -6.08 4.67
C THR A 94 -4.26 -7.33 3.87
N LEU A 95 -4.48 -8.54 4.39
CA LEU A 95 -4.21 -9.79 3.68
C LEU A 95 -5.03 -9.92 2.39
N LYS A 96 -6.32 -9.55 2.42
CA LYS A 96 -7.16 -9.54 1.21
C LYS A 96 -6.62 -8.58 0.16
N GLU A 97 -6.17 -7.40 0.58
CA GLU A 97 -5.60 -6.42 -0.34
C GLU A 97 -4.24 -6.88 -0.90
N ILE A 98 -3.38 -7.50 -0.08
CA ILE A 98 -2.13 -8.14 -0.51
C ILE A 98 -2.41 -9.16 -1.64
N ILE A 99 -3.37 -10.07 -1.43
CA ILE A 99 -3.77 -11.08 -2.42
C ILE A 99 -4.27 -10.41 -3.71
N ASN A 100 -5.06 -9.35 -3.59
CA ASN A 100 -5.53 -8.57 -4.74
C ASN A 100 -4.36 -7.94 -5.52
N ARG A 101 -3.35 -7.38 -4.83
CA ARG A 101 -2.13 -6.85 -5.45
C ARG A 101 -1.34 -7.92 -6.18
N CYS A 102 -1.16 -9.09 -5.57
CA CYS A 102 -0.51 -10.22 -6.23
C CYS A 102 -1.23 -10.57 -7.54
N LYS A 103 -2.57 -10.64 -7.56
CA LYS A 103 -3.35 -10.91 -8.79
C LYS A 103 -3.08 -9.90 -9.90
N ILE A 104 -3.07 -8.60 -9.56
CA ILE A 104 -2.77 -7.52 -10.51
C ILE A 104 -1.35 -7.67 -11.06
N LEU A 105 -0.37 -7.94 -10.21
CA LEU A 105 1.03 -8.13 -10.61
C LEU A 105 1.20 -9.35 -11.50
N ILE A 106 0.62 -10.50 -11.14
CA ILE A 106 0.66 -11.74 -11.94
C ILE A 106 0.15 -11.47 -13.36
N ILE A 107 -1.03 -10.84 -13.50
CA ILE A 107 -1.59 -10.49 -14.81
C ILE A 107 -0.67 -9.50 -15.54
N GLY A 108 -0.18 -8.49 -14.83
CA GLY A 108 0.71 -7.48 -15.39
C GLY A 108 2.01 -8.06 -15.95
N TYR A 109 2.66 -8.96 -15.23
CA TYR A 109 3.88 -9.63 -15.66
C TYR A 109 3.62 -10.61 -16.82
N ARG A 110 2.53 -11.38 -16.78
CA ARG A 110 2.14 -12.28 -17.89
C ARG A 110 1.91 -11.54 -19.20
N ASN A 111 1.18 -10.43 -19.16
CA ASN A 111 0.92 -9.61 -20.34
C ASN A 111 2.19 -9.00 -20.95
N ARG A 112 3.31 -9.00 -20.22
CA ARG A 112 4.63 -8.52 -20.66
C ARG A 112 5.60 -9.67 -20.99
N GLY A 113 5.12 -10.91 -21.04
CA GLY A 113 5.96 -12.09 -21.32
C GLY A 113 6.92 -12.47 -20.19
N LYS A 114 6.70 -11.94 -18.98
CA LYS A 114 7.57 -12.14 -17.81
C LYS A 114 7.03 -13.24 -16.90
N SER A 115 7.13 -14.48 -17.36
CA SER A 115 6.53 -15.63 -16.66
C SER A 115 7.18 -15.93 -15.31
N ALA A 116 8.49 -15.76 -15.17
CA ALA A 116 9.20 -16.04 -13.92
C ALA A 116 8.73 -15.13 -12.77
N GLU A 117 8.62 -13.82 -13.02
CA GLU A 117 8.10 -12.88 -12.02
C GLU A 117 6.61 -13.13 -11.73
N ALA A 118 5.82 -13.49 -12.75
CA ALA A 118 4.42 -13.87 -12.54
C ALA A 118 4.29 -15.12 -11.64
N ASP A 119 5.15 -16.12 -11.81
CA ASP A 119 5.14 -17.32 -10.99
C ASP A 119 5.64 -17.04 -9.57
N PHE A 120 6.62 -16.15 -9.40
CA PHE A 120 7.02 -15.66 -8.08
C PHE A 120 5.83 -15.05 -7.33
N PHE A 121 5.11 -14.10 -7.93
CA PHE A 121 3.94 -13.50 -7.26
C PHE A 121 2.78 -14.48 -7.06
N LYS A 122 2.68 -15.54 -7.88
CA LYS A 122 1.72 -16.63 -7.65
C LYS A 122 2.07 -17.44 -6.40
N GLN A 123 3.34 -17.75 -6.17
CA GLN A 123 3.80 -18.44 -4.96
C GLN A 123 3.58 -17.56 -3.72
N GLU A 124 3.91 -16.26 -3.81
CA GLU A 124 3.65 -15.31 -2.73
C GLU A 124 2.15 -15.24 -2.39
N MET A 125 1.28 -15.14 -3.41
CA MET A 125 -0.17 -15.12 -3.21
C MET A 125 -0.66 -16.33 -2.40
N GLN A 126 -0.16 -17.53 -2.68
CA GLN A 126 -0.56 -18.75 -1.97
C GLN A 126 -0.17 -18.71 -0.49
N LYS A 127 1.00 -18.14 -0.16
CA LYS A 127 1.43 -17.95 1.23
C LYS A 127 0.46 -17.02 1.98
N TRP A 128 0.07 -15.91 1.36
CA TRP A 128 -0.87 -14.95 1.94
C TRP A 128 -2.30 -15.50 2.04
N GLU A 129 -2.75 -16.29 1.07
CA GLU A 129 -4.04 -17.01 1.14
C GLU A 129 -4.09 -17.96 2.34
N TYR A 130 -3.00 -18.69 2.62
CA TYR A 130 -2.90 -19.53 3.80
C TYR A 130 -3.00 -18.72 5.10
N GLN A 131 -2.27 -17.60 5.20
CA GLN A 131 -2.36 -16.72 6.37
C GLN A 131 -3.76 -16.12 6.55
N LEU A 132 -4.45 -15.78 5.45
CA LEU A 132 -5.82 -15.28 5.50
C LEU A 132 -6.78 -16.33 6.07
N CYS A 133 -6.68 -17.59 5.63
CA CYS A 133 -7.48 -18.68 6.20
C CYS A 133 -7.27 -18.78 7.71
N ARG A 134 -6.01 -18.76 8.16
CA ARG A 134 -5.64 -18.81 9.59
C ARG A 134 -6.24 -17.65 10.39
N ALA A 135 -6.19 -16.43 9.87
CA ALA A 135 -6.73 -15.24 10.53
C ALA A 135 -8.28 -15.24 10.61
N LEU A 136 -8.95 -15.87 9.63
CA LEU A 136 -10.40 -16.03 9.63
C LEU A 136 -10.89 -17.09 10.64
N GLU A 137 -10.07 -18.09 10.94
CA GLU A 137 -10.36 -19.15 11.90
C GLU A 137 -10.18 -18.71 13.37
N SER A 138 -9.29 -17.75 13.63
CA SER A 138 -8.94 -17.28 14.97
C SER A 138 -9.95 -16.32 15.60
N LYS A 139 -11.26 -16.61 15.48
CA LYS A 139 -12.34 -15.82 16.09
C LYS A 139 -12.29 -15.79 17.62
#